data_AF-A0A6A5A5I9-F1
#
_entry.id   AF-A0A6A5A5I9-F1
#
_cell.length_a   1.000
_cell.length_b   1.000
_cell.length_c   1.000
_cell.angle_alpha   90.00
_cell.angle_beta   90.00
_cell.angle_gamma   90.00
#
_symmetry.space_group_name_H-M   'P 1'
#
loop_
_entity.id
_entity.type
_entity.pdbx_description
1 polymer ?
#
loop_
_entity_poly.entity_id
_entity_poly.type
_entity_poly.pdbx_seq_one_letter_code
_entity_poly.pdbx_strand_id
1 'polypeptide(L)'
;MGSIHLRLRQHNEAFNAFQEALKQRRTLWQMWENFVLCAMQVHKFGDAMYAMHQLLDLRDKHKRPVDHEMLAWLVEAIVYPQADAIADDGGENEAATIDMHAVYPLDDDDNDDGVVTRAPTAASDANYKTQLAKLLGRTTSIVTNNPKVWQVYAHFHDGCGHKAKALECRLKECRALQKAGWDKNQHDVELLCRAAKRLSASYIEDGSKASLHACRLYLRGVVKKSQVDFADNPDVQDLQGVLHHLETLEAQAN
;
A
#
# COMPACT_ATOMS: atom_id res chain seq x y z
N MET A 1 28.80 5.44 12.92
CA MET A 1 27.73 5.25 13.93
C MET A 1 27.08 6.55 14.43
N GLY A 2 27.81 7.60 14.82
CA GLY A 2 27.19 8.84 15.37
C GLY A 2 26.30 9.68 14.42
N SER A 3 26.56 9.67 13.11
CA SER A 3 25.78 10.45 12.12
C SER A 3 24.37 9.90 11.84
N ILE A 4 24.13 8.62 12.12
CA ILE A 4 22.81 7.99 11.94
C ILE A 4 21.98 8.24 13.20
N HIS A 5 22.58 8.13 14.39
CA HIS A 5 21.92 8.44 15.67
C HIS A 5 21.56 9.92 15.85
N LEU A 6 22.35 10.86 15.31
CA LEU A 6 22.02 12.29 15.35
C LEU A 6 20.81 12.65 14.48
N ARG A 7 20.67 11.99 13.32
CA ARG A 7 19.51 12.19 12.43
C ARG A 7 18.25 11.57 13.05
N LEU A 8 18.35 10.36 13.60
CA LEU A 8 17.28 9.67 14.33
C LEU A 8 16.79 10.41 15.59
N ARG A 9 17.68 11.12 16.32
CA ARG A 9 17.26 11.93 17.48
C ARG A 9 16.39 13.12 17.08
N GLN A 10 16.69 13.80 15.98
CA GLN A 10 15.87 14.91 15.48
C GLN A 10 14.50 14.44 14.99
N HIS A 11 14.40 13.26 14.39
CA HIS A 11 13.12 12.72 13.91
C HIS A 11 12.16 12.39 15.07
N ASN A 12 12.67 11.90 16.20
CA ASN A 12 11.85 11.65 17.39
C ASN A 12 11.36 12.94 18.06
N GLU A 13 12.24 13.93 18.18
CA GLU A 13 11.88 15.27 18.69
C GLU A 13 10.86 15.96 17.78
N ALA A 14 11.06 15.89 16.46
CA ALA A 14 10.11 16.39 15.47
C ALA A 14 8.76 15.66 15.54
N PHE A 15 8.77 14.33 15.70
CA PHE A 15 7.54 13.55 15.88
C PHE A 15 6.75 14.02 17.10
N ASN A 16 7.41 14.21 18.24
CA ASN A 16 6.75 14.71 19.46
C ASN A 16 6.20 16.13 19.27
N ALA A 17 6.97 17.03 18.65
CA ALA A 17 6.53 18.39 18.36
C ALA A 17 5.31 18.41 17.42
N PHE A 18 5.28 17.55 16.40
CA PHE A 18 4.12 17.41 15.52
C PHE A 18 2.91 16.80 16.23
N GLN A 19 3.11 15.84 17.14
CA GLN A 19 2.03 15.26 17.95
C GLN A 19 1.35 16.33 18.84
N GLU A 20 2.13 17.23 19.43
CA GLU A 20 1.59 18.36 20.19
C GLU A 20 0.91 19.39 19.30
N ALA A 21 1.50 19.74 18.16
CA ALA A 21 0.90 20.67 17.21
C ALA A 21 -0.43 20.16 16.62
N LEU A 22 -0.54 18.83 16.44
CA LEU A 22 -1.79 18.17 16.05
C LEU A 22 -2.88 18.30 17.13
N LYS A 23 -2.57 18.53 18.42
CA LYS A 23 -3.61 18.79 19.43
C LYS A 23 -4.34 20.12 19.16
N GLN A 24 -3.63 21.11 18.63
CA GLN A 24 -4.18 22.45 18.39
C GLN A 24 -4.73 22.64 16.97
N ARG A 25 -4.16 21.96 15.96
CA ARG A 25 -4.48 22.22 14.54
C ARG A 25 -4.74 20.94 13.72
N ARG A 26 -5.74 20.14 14.14
CA ARG A 26 -6.16 18.90 13.44
C ARG A 26 -6.76 19.10 12.05
N THR A 27 -7.16 20.31 11.70
CA THR A 27 -7.83 20.61 10.43
C THR A 27 -6.84 20.86 9.29
N LEU A 28 -5.56 21.09 9.60
CA LEU A 28 -4.52 21.33 8.60
C LEU A 28 -3.96 20.00 8.10
N TRP A 29 -4.27 19.65 6.85
CA TRP A 29 -3.77 18.42 6.23
C TRP A 29 -2.23 18.37 6.13
N GLN A 30 -1.55 19.52 6.01
CA GLN A 30 -0.09 19.58 5.97
C GLN A 30 0.55 19.10 7.28
N MET A 31 -0.12 19.32 8.41
CA MET A 31 0.36 18.83 9.70
C MET A 31 0.29 17.31 9.78
N TRP A 32 -0.77 16.72 9.23
CA TRP A 32 -0.91 15.27 9.12
C TRP A 32 0.09 14.67 8.13
N GLU A 33 0.37 15.34 7.01
CA GLU A 33 1.38 14.90 6.04
C GLU A 33 2.78 14.87 6.65
N ASN A 34 3.18 15.95 7.33
CA ASN A 34 4.46 16.01 8.04
C ASN A 34 4.54 14.95 9.15
N PHE A 35 3.43 14.73 9.88
CA PHE A 35 3.37 13.72 10.92
C PHE A 35 3.50 12.30 10.36
N VAL A 36 2.84 11.96 9.25
CA VAL A 36 3.00 10.65 8.57
C VAL A 36 4.46 10.45 8.17
N LEU A 37 5.10 11.44 7.55
CA LEU A 37 6.50 11.35 7.13
C LEU A 37 7.44 11.11 8.33
N CYS A 38 7.23 11.81 9.44
CA CYS A 38 8.00 11.59 10.66
C CYS A 38 7.73 10.20 11.26
N ALA A 39 6.47 9.76 11.29
CA ALA A 39 6.08 8.44 11.81
C ALA A 39 6.72 7.31 10.98
N MET A 40 6.76 7.45 9.65
CA MET A 40 7.44 6.50 8.75
C MET A 40 8.94 6.46 9.01
N GLN A 41 9.61 7.61 9.17
CA GLN A 41 11.05 7.67 9.46
C GLN A 41 11.43 7.05 10.81
N VAL A 42 10.53 7.10 11.79
CA VAL A 42 10.73 6.50 13.13
C VAL A 42 10.20 5.06 13.19
N HIS A 43 9.69 4.50 12.08
CA HIS A 43 9.08 3.17 12.01
C HIS A 43 7.89 2.97 12.97
N LYS A 44 7.18 4.06 13.32
CA LYS A 44 5.92 4.01 14.08
C LYS A 44 4.75 3.77 13.13
N PHE A 45 4.67 2.54 12.61
CA PHE A 45 3.70 2.17 11.58
C PHE A 45 2.23 2.41 11.98
N GLY A 46 1.88 2.17 13.25
CA GLY A 46 0.53 2.42 13.76
C GLY A 46 0.12 3.90 13.65
N ASP A 47 1.02 4.80 14.05
CA ASP A 47 0.79 6.25 13.97
C ASP A 47 0.77 6.75 12.53
N ALA A 48 1.63 6.20 11.66
CA ALA A 48 1.62 6.50 10.23
C ALA A 48 0.28 6.10 9.59
N MET A 49 -0.20 4.88 9.83
CA MET A 49 -1.49 4.42 9.31
C MET A 49 -2.67 5.23 9.86
N TYR A 50 -2.63 5.59 11.15
CA TYR A 50 -3.64 6.45 11.76
C TYR A 50 -3.69 7.82 11.07
N ALA A 51 -2.55 8.45 10.84
CA ALA A 51 -2.51 9.76 10.21
C ALA A 51 -2.88 9.70 8.71
N MET A 52 -2.59 8.59 8.02
CA MET A 52 -3.13 8.37 6.67
C MET A 52 -4.65 8.26 6.65
N HIS A 53 -5.26 7.61 7.65
CA HIS A 53 -6.71 7.61 7.81
C HIS A 53 -7.27 9.03 7.96
N GLN A 54 -6.62 9.90 8.74
CA GLN A 54 -7.03 11.30 8.89
C GLN A 54 -6.87 12.09 7.58
N LEU A 55 -5.79 11.85 6.81
CA LEU A 55 -5.62 12.45 5.49
C LEU A 55 -6.73 12.03 4.51
N LEU A 56 -7.24 10.80 4.62
CA LEU A 56 -8.39 10.35 3.82
C LEU A 56 -9.69 11.09 4.18
N ASP A 57 -9.90 11.42 5.46
CA ASP A 57 -11.06 12.20 5.94
C ASP A 57 -10.99 13.67 5.51
N LEU A 58 -9.80 14.24 5.50
CA LEU A 58 -9.58 15.63 5.08
C LEU A 58 -9.59 15.83 3.56
N ARG A 59 -9.53 14.74 2.79
CA ARG A 59 -9.42 14.77 1.33
C ARG A 59 -10.56 15.53 0.66
N ASP A 60 -11.80 15.29 1.07
CA ASP A 60 -12.98 15.85 0.38
C ASP A 60 -13.03 17.38 0.49
N LYS A 61 -12.51 17.93 1.60
CA LYS A 61 -12.41 19.39 1.82
C LYS A 61 -11.30 20.04 1.01
N HIS A 62 -10.20 19.33 0.77
CA HIS A 62 -8.99 19.89 0.15
C HIS A 62 -8.68 19.35 -1.25
N LYS A 63 -9.53 18.47 -1.81
CA LYS A 63 -9.38 17.82 -3.13
C LYS A 63 -7.99 17.19 -3.36
N ARG A 64 -7.39 16.63 -2.31
CA ARG A 64 -6.05 16.02 -2.38
C ARG A 64 -6.12 14.65 -3.08
N PRO A 65 -5.14 14.28 -3.93
CA PRO A 65 -5.02 12.90 -4.38
C PRO A 65 -4.63 11.97 -3.22
N VAL A 66 -4.95 10.68 -3.34
CA VAL A 66 -4.37 9.67 -2.46
C VAL A 66 -2.91 9.48 -2.82
N ASP A 67 -2.05 9.62 -1.83
CA ASP A 67 -0.63 9.34 -1.94
C ASP A 67 -0.40 7.82 -1.92
N HIS A 68 -0.17 7.26 -3.10
CA HIS A 68 0.07 5.83 -3.27
C HIS A 68 1.52 5.44 -2.94
N GLU A 69 2.45 6.39 -2.91
CA GLU A 69 3.86 6.14 -2.58
C GLU A 69 4.00 5.90 -1.07
N MET A 70 3.31 6.67 -0.25
CA MET A 70 3.22 6.42 1.20
C MET A 70 2.61 5.04 1.51
N LEU A 71 1.57 4.65 0.77
CA LEU A 71 0.96 3.32 0.91
C LEU A 71 1.92 2.22 0.47
N ALA A 72 2.61 2.40 -0.66
CA ALA A 72 3.60 1.45 -1.16
C ALA A 72 4.72 1.25 -0.13
N TRP A 73 5.25 2.34 0.43
CA TRP A 73 6.27 2.27 1.46
C TRP A 73 5.82 1.49 2.70
N LEU A 74 4.58 1.68 3.18
CA LEU A 74 4.05 0.90 4.30
C LEU A 74 3.93 -0.58 3.96
N VAL A 75 3.55 -0.92 2.73
CA VAL A 75 3.50 -2.32 2.27
C VAL A 75 4.90 -2.93 2.28
N GLU A 76 5.89 -2.25 1.71
CA GLU A 76 7.28 -2.72 1.72
C GLU A 76 7.78 -2.94 3.15
N ALA A 77 7.63 -1.93 4.02
CA ALA A 77 8.16 -1.97 5.38
C ALA A 77 7.49 -3.03 6.28
N ILE A 78 6.20 -3.31 6.10
CA ILE A 78 5.43 -4.22 6.97
C ILE A 78 5.34 -5.65 6.40
N VAL A 79 5.28 -5.78 5.07
CA VAL A 79 5.04 -7.07 4.41
C VAL A 79 6.33 -7.71 3.91
N TYR A 80 7.30 -6.91 3.48
CA TYR A 80 8.57 -7.34 2.91
C TYR A 80 9.75 -6.80 3.74
N PRO A 81 9.84 -7.13 5.05
CA PRO A 81 10.97 -6.69 5.86
C PRO A 81 12.25 -7.24 5.23
N GLN A 82 13.17 -6.35 4.87
CA GLN A 82 14.47 -6.74 4.34
C GLN A 82 15.21 -7.59 5.38
N ALA A 83 15.61 -8.80 4.96
CA ALA A 83 16.33 -9.74 5.82
C ALA A 83 17.78 -9.29 6.13
N ASP A 84 18.26 -8.20 5.53
CA ASP A 84 19.63 -7.71 5.67
C ASP A 84 19.82 -6.76 6.87
N ALA A 85 19.46 -7.24 8.06
CA ALA A 85 19.87 -6.64 9.33
C ALA A 85 20.02 -7.71 10.43
N ILE A 86 20.74 -8.80 10.13
CA ILE A 86 21.33 -9.65 11.17
C ILE A 86 22.84 -9.69 10.94
N ALA A 87 23.53 -8.70 11.51
CA ALA A 87 24.86 -8.82 12.12
C ALA A 87 25.29 -7.47 12.71
N ASP A 88 24.71 -7.04 13.83
CA ASP A 88 25.48 -6.31 14.84
C ASP A 88 24.88 -6.55 16.24
N ASP A 89 25.49 -7.54 16.87
CA ASP A 89 25.74 -7.77 18.30
C ASP A 89 24.69 -7.41 19.37
N GLY A 90 24.38 -8.42 20.18
CA GLY A 90 23.55 -8.31 21.36
C GLY A 90 24.21 -7.50 22.47
N GLY A 91 23.46 -6.56 23.01
CA GLY A 91 23.72 -5.96 24.32
C GLY A 91 22.42 -5.99 25.12
N GLU A 92 22.35 -6.94 26.03
CA GLU A 92 21.39 -6.98 27.14
C GLU A 92 21.31 -5.59 27.82
N ASN A 93 20.13 -5.16 28.27
CA ASN A 93 19.97 -4.54 29.59
C ASN A 93 18.50 -4.33 29.97
N GLU A 94 18.12 -5.13 30.97
CA GLU A 94 17.29 -4.84 32.14
C GLU A 94 15.89 -4.23 31.96
N ALA A 95 14.92 -5.10 32.28
CA ALA A 95 13.59 -4.76 32.71
C ALA A 95 13.62 -3.79 33.91
N ALA A 96 13.04 -2.60 33.73
CA ALA A 96 12.54 -1.80 34.83
C ALA A 96 11.02 -1.65 34.65
N THR A 97 10.27 -2.42 35.43
CA THR A 97 8.84 -2.23 35.65
C THR A 97 8.61 -0.86 36.28
N ILE A 98 7.98 0.08 35.56
CA ILE A 98 7.47 1.32 36.15
C ILE A 98 6.02 1.09 36.55
N ASP A 99 5.77 1.21 37.85
CA ASP A 99 4.45 1.17 38.49
C ASP A 99 3.56 2.32 37.98
N MET A 100 2.40 1.95 37.43
CA MET A 100 1.45 2.84 36.74
C MET A 100 0.43 3.48 37.70
N HIS A 101 0.61 3.37 39.02
CA HIS A 101 -0.42 3.79 39.99
C HIS A 101 -0.23 5.17 40.66
N ALA A 102 0.66 6.04 40.15
CA ALA A 102 1.06 7.25 40.90
C ALA A 102 0.70 8.62 40.28
N VAL A 103 -0.20 8.73 39.28
CA VAL A 103 -0.42 10.04 38.60
C VAL A 103 -1.87 10.55 38.52
N TYR A 104 -2.90 9.78 38.92
CA TYR A 104 -4.26 10.31 38.88
C TYR A 104 -5.05 10.03 40.17
N PRO A 105 -5.15 11.01 41.08
CA PRO A 105 -6.24 11.08 42.03
C PRO A 105 -7.54 11.27 41.23
N LEU A 106 -8.40 10.25 41.23
CA LEU A 106 -9.77 10.36 40.75
C LEU A 106 -10.60 10.94 41.90
N ASP A 107 -10.84 12.25 41.85
CA ASP A 107 -12.00 12.85 42.49
C ASP A 107 -13.11 12.99 41.43
N ASP A 108 -14.33 12.73 41.88
CA ASP A 108 -15.57 12.53 41.13
C ASP A 108 -16.03 13.72 40.25
N ASP A 109 -16.88 13.35 39.28
CA ASP A 109 -17.96 14.13 38.64
C ASP A 109 -17.56 15.13 37.53
N ASP A 110 -17.68 14.73 36.26
CA ASP A 110 -18.78 15.15 35.36
C ASP A 110 -18.61 14.54 33.96
N ASN A 111 -19.73 14.29 33.30
CA ASN A 111 -19.88 13.53 32.06
C ASN A 111 -19.50 14.34 30.80
N ASP A 112 -18.39 13.99 30.11
CA ASP A 112 -18.15 14.29 28.68
C ASP A 112 -17.34 13.17 28.01
N ASP A 113 -17.86 12.63 26.91
CA ASP A 113 -17.36 11.46 26.19
C ASP A 113 -16.10 11.82 25.37
N GLY A 114 -14.98 11.97 26.07
CA GLY A 114 -13.66 12.23 25.51
C GLY A 114 -12.98 10.94 25.06
N VAL A 115 -12.93 10.71 23.74
CA VAL A 115 -12.20 9.60 23.10
C VAL A 115 -10.78 9.46 23.67
N VAL A 116 -10.57 8.38 24.43
CA VAL A 116 -9.27 7.96 24.96
C VAL A 116 -8.35 7.59 23.80
N THR A 117 -7.37 8.45 23.51
CA THR A 117 -6.24 8.10 22.66
C THR A 117 -5.36 7.10 23.40
N ARG A 118 -5.64 5.79 23.25
CA ARG A 118 -4.69 4.75 23.66
C ARG A 118 -3.46 4.82 22.77
N ALA A 119 -2.30 5.06 23.38
CA ALA A 119 -1.00 4.86 22.75
C ALA A 119 -0.90 3.39 22.27
N PRO A 120 -0.47 3.11 21.02
CA PRO A 120 -0.33 1.73 20.57
C PRO A 120 0.88 1.10 21.27
N THR A 121 0.63 0.10 22.12
CA THR A 121 1.63 -0.87 22.55
C THR A 121 2.26 -1.51 21.32
N ALA A 122 3.59 -1.63 21.27
CA ALA A 122 4.36 -2.21 20.19
C ALA A 122 3.66 -3.45 19.61
N ALA A 123 2.99 -3.25 18.47
CA ALA A 123 2.11 -4.23 17.89
C ALA A 123 2.96 -5.28 17.19
N SER A 124 2.67 -6.56 17.42
CA SER A 124 3.27 -7.64 16.62
C SER A 124 2.98 -7.41 15.13
N ASP A 125 3.90 -7.78 14.25
CA ASP A 125 3.79 -7.56 12.79
C ASP A 125 2.43 -7.99 12.20
N ALA A 126 1.81 -9.04 12.76
CA ALA A 126 0.48 -9.52 12.39
C ALA A 126 -0.63 -8.47 12.63
N ASN A 127 -0.51 -7.67 13.68
CA ASN A 127 -1.44 -6.59 13.98
C ASN A 127 -1.24 -5.42 12.99
N TYR A 128 -0.01 -5.11 12.58
CA TYR A 128 0.24 -4.10 11.54
C TYR A 128 -0.30 -4.53 10.17
N LYS A 129 -0.12 -5.80 9.76
CA LYS A 129 -0.75 -6.31 8.52
C LYS A 129 -2.27 -6.17 8.53
N THR A 130 -2.90 -6.42 9.69
CA THR A 130 -4.35 -6.26 9.86
C THR A 130 -4.80 -4.80 9.76
N GLN A 131 -4.07 -3.89 10.39
CA GLN A 131 -4.34 -2.45 10.30
C GLN A 131 -4.13 -1.93 8.86
N LEU A 132 -3.06 -2.36 8.20
CA LEU A 132 -2.75 -1.98 6.83
C LEU A 132 -3.82 -2.47 5.84
N ALA A 133 -4.33 -3.69 6.02
CA ALA A 133 -5.45 -4.19 5.24
C ALA A 133 -6.70 -3.31 5.38
N LYS A 134 -7.02 -2.83 6.60
CA LYS A 134 -8.13 -1.89 6.83
C LYS A 134 -7.90 -0.55 6.13
N LEU A 135 -6.67 -0.03 6.19
CA LEU A 135 -6.31 1.21 5.50
C LEU A 135 -6.43 1.09 3.97
N LEU A 136 -5.88 0.03 3.37
CA LEU A 136 -5.95 -0.22 1.93
C LEU A 136 -7.39 -0.48 1.47
N GLY A 137 -8.17 -1.25 2.24
CA GLY A 137 -9.60 -1.47 1.98
C GLY A 137 -10.41 -0.17 2.01
N ARG A 138 -10.19 0.68 3.02
CA ARG A 138 -10.82 2.01 3.08
C ARG A 138 -10.38 2.89 1.91
N THR A 139 -9.08 2.97 1.63
CA THR A 139 -8.52 3.78 0.53
C THR A 139 -9.14 3.40 -0.81
N THR A 140 -9.24 2.10 -1.10
CA THR A 140 -9.78 1.61 -2.37
C THR A 140 -11.30 1.74 -2.50
N SER A 141 -12.03 1.75 -1.37
CA SER A 141 -13.46 2.08 -1.36
C SER A 141 -13.74 3.53 -1.73
N ILE A 142 -12.77 4.40 -1.42
CA ILE A 142 -12.84 5.84 -1.63
C ILE A 142 -12.31 6.23 -3.01
N VAL A 143 -11.16 5.69 -3.42
CA VAL A 143 -10.54 5.93 -4.73
C VAL A 143 -10.54 4.63 -5.52
N THR A 144 -11.64 4.39 -6.23
CA THR A 144 -11.86 3.16 -6.99
C THR A 144 -11.20 3.16 -8.37
N ASN A 145 -10.79 4.33 -8.87
CA ASN A 145 -10.28 4.53 -10.23
C ASN A 145 -8.78 4.83 -10.30
N ASN A 146 -8.03 4.71 -9.20
CA ASN A 146 -6.58 4.91 -9.22
C ASN A 146 -5.85 3.56 -9.40
N PRO A 147 -5.21 3.32 -10.55
CA PRO A 147 -4.55 2.04 -10.81
C PRO A 147 -3.37 1.78 -9.88
N LYS A 148 -2.64 2.83 -9.44
CA LYS A 148 -1.50 2.68 -8.54
C LYS A 148 -1.91 2.22 -7.15
N VAL A 149 -3.06 2.68 -6.64
CA VAL A 149 -3.60 2.20 -5.36
C VAL A 149 -3.95 0.71 -5.44
N TRP A 150 -4.56 0.28 -6.55
CA TRP A 150 -4.83 -1.15 -6.77
C TRP A 150 -3.56 -1.98 -6.94
N GLN A 151 -2.53 -1.43 -7.60
CA GLN A 151 -1.21 -2.06 -7.72
C GLN A 151 -0.59 -2.31 -6.33
N VAL A 152 -0.59 -1.30 -5.46
CA VAL A 152 -0.08 -1.42 -4.08
C VAL A 152 -0.89 -2.43 -3.28
N TYR A 153 -2.22 -2.45 -3.45
CA TYR A 153 -3.05 -3.41 -2.72
C TYR A 153 -2.86 -4.86 -3.20
N ALA A 154 -2.63 -5.06 -4.50
CA ALA A 154 -2.25 -6.37 -5.04
C ALA A 154 -0.93 -6.83 -4.42
N HIS A 155 0.06 -5.95 -4.36
CA HIS A 155 1.37 -6.25 -3.78
C HIS A 155 1.28 -6.63 -2.29
N PHE A 156 0.45 -5.92 -1.52
CA PHE A 156 0.16 -6.28 -0.13
C PHE A 156 -0.39 -7.72 -0.01
N HIS A 157 -1.35 -8.10 -0.86
CA HIS A 157 -1.95 -9.44 -0.82
C HIS A 157 -0.97 -10.52 -1.27
N ASP A 158 -0.07 -10.24 -2.22
CA ASP A 158 0.98 -11.18 -2.62
C ASP A 158 1.87 -11.55 -1.42
N GLY A 159 2.37 -10.55 -0.70
CA GLY A 159 3.24 -10.79 0.46
C GLY A 159 2.51 -11.33 1.69
N CYS A 160 1.17 -11.23 1.73
CA CYS A 160 0.34 -11.95 2.69
C CYS A 160 -0.03 -13.38 2.23
N GLY A 161 0.34 -13.79 1.01
CA GLY A 161 0.00 -15.10 0.45
C GLY A 161 -1.45 -15.24 -0.05
N HIS A 162 -2.22 -14.15 -0.10
CA HIS A 162 -3.63 -14.14 -0.53
C HIS A 162 -3.76 -14.02 -2.07
N LYS A 163 -3.31 -15.03 -2.81
CA LYS A 163 -3.21 -15.00 -4.28
C LYS A 163 -4.51 -14.59 -5.00
N ALA A 164 -5.66 -15.12 -4.58
CA ALA A 164 -6.95 -14.79 -5.19
C ALA A 164 -7.32 -13.29 -5.03
N LYS A 165 -7.09 -12.71 -3.85
CA LYS A 165 -7.33 -11.28 -3.60
C LYS A 165 -6.36 -10.40 -4.38
N ALA A 166 -5.11 -10.82 -4.51
CA ALA A 166 -4.12 -10.13 -5.33
C ALA A 166 -4.55 -10.10 -6.81
N LEU A 167 -5.01 -11.24 -7.35
CA LEU A 167 -5.56 -11.34 -8.71
C LEU A 167 -6.75 -10.38 -8.92
N GLU A 168 -7.71 -10.36 -8.00
CA GLU A 168 -8.83 -9.41 -8.06
C GLU A 168 -8.36 -7.95 -8.07
N CYS A 169 -7.35 -7.61 -7.28
CA CYS A 169 -6.78 -6.26 -7.27
C CYS A 169 -6.11 -5.90 -8.61
N ARG A 170 -5.36 -6.83 -9.22
CA ARG A 170 -4.76 -6.64 -10.56
C ARG A 170 -5.82 -6.46 -11.65
N LEU A 171 -6.95 -7.17 -11.58
CA LEU A 171 -8.08 -6.96 -12.48
C LEU A 171 -8.66 -5.55 -12.32
N LYS A 172 -8.79 -5.05 -11.09
CA LYS A 172 -9.26 -3.69 -10.81
C LYS A 172 -8.25 -2.62 -11.26
N GLU A 173 -6.95 -2.86 -11.09
CA GLU A 173 -5.88 -2.03 -11.65
C GLU A 173 -6.01 -1.90 -13.17
N CYS A 174 -6.11 -3.03 -13.86
CA CYS A 174 -6.28 -3.06 -15.31
C CYS A 174 -7.55 -2.32 -15.77
N ARG A 175 -8.65 -2.50 -15.05
CA ARG A 175 -9.92 -1.80 -15.33
C ARG A 175 -9.79 -0.28 -15.11
N ALA A 176 -9.07 0.16 -14.08
CA ALA A 176 -8.84 1.57 -13.81
C ALA A 176 -7.97 2.24 -14.89
N LEU A 177 -7.05 1.49 -15.52
CA LEU A 177 -6.25 1.96 -16.66
C LEU A 177 -7.05 2.11 -17.95
N GLN A 178 -8.11 1.32 -18.13
CA GLN A 178 -8.99 1.35 -19.31
C GLN A 178 -9.99 2.53 -19.31
N LYS A 179 -9.52 3.74 -19.00
CA LYS A 179 -10.28 4.99 -19.12
C LYS A 179 -10.61 5.32 -20.58
N ALA A 180 -11.59 6.17 -20.84
CA ALA A 180 -11.97 6.52 -22.21
C ALA A 180 -10.75 7.05 -23.03
N GLY A 181 -10.53 6.45 -24.21
CA GLY A 181 -9.44 6.83 -25.11
C GLY A 181 -8.05 6.32 -24.73
N TRP A 182 -7.93 5.40 -23.76
CA TRP A 182 -6.65 4.80 -23.37
C TRP A 182 -5.90 4.19 -24.56
N ASP A 183 -6.62 3.62 -25.51
CA ASP A 183 -6.11 2.91 -26.68
C ASP A 183 -5.47 3.83 -27.73
N LYS A 184 -5.62 5.15 -27.60
CA LYS A 184 -5.05 6.16 -28.49
C LYS A 184 -3.85 6.89 -27.90
N ASN A 185 -3.54 6.62 -26.63
CA ASN A 185 -2.44 7.25 -25.92
C ASN A 185 -1.37 6.22 -25.61
N GLN A 186 -0.18 6.40 -26.19
CA GLN A 186 0.94 5.48 -26.01
C GLN A 186 1.24 5.20 -24.53
N HIS A 187 1.27 6.23 -23.68
CA HIS A 187 1.58 6.06 -22.26
C HIS A 187 0.54 5.20 -21.54
N ASP A 188 -0.75 5.41 -21.82
CA ASP A 188 -1.82 4.64 -21.20
C ASP A 188 -1.81 3.18 -21.69
N VAL A 189 -1.50 2.95 -22.97
CA VAL A 189 -1.28 1.60 -23.53
C VAL A 189 -0.11 0.90 -22.84
N GLU A 190 1.05 1.56 -22.71
CA GLU A 190 2.22 0.99 -22.04
C GLU A 190 1.92 0.61 -20.59
N LEU A 191 1.24 1.49 -19.84
CA LEU A 191 0.83 1.20 -18.47
C LEU A 191 -0.09 -0.02 -18.39
N LEU A 192 -1.09 -0.10 -19.28
CA LEU A 192 -2.02 -1.24 -19.32
C LEU A 192 -1.31 -2.52 -19.73
N CYS A 193 -0.40 -2.50 -20.70
CA CYS A 193 0.38 -3.67 -21.10
C CYS A 193 1.22 -4.21 -19.93
N ARG A 194 1.91 -3.33 -19.20
CA ARG A 194 2.70 -3.73 -18.01
C ARG A 194 1.81 -4.31 -16.90
N ALA A 195 0.62 -3.74 -16.68
CA ALA A 195 -0.34 -4.27 -15.72
C ALA A 195 -0.92 -5.63 -16.16
N ALA A 196 -1.28 -5.76 -17.43
CA ALA A 196 -1.80 -6.99 -18.02
C ALA A 196 -0.74 -8.12 -18.00
N LYS A 197 0.55 -7.80 -18.19
CA LYS A 197 1.66 -8.73 -18.04
C LYS A 197 1.75 -9.26 -16.59
N ARG A 198 1.68 -8.37 -15.58
CA ARG A 198 1.61 -8.80 -14.17
C ARG A 198 0.39 -9.68 -13.88
N LEU A 199 -0.78 -9.31 -14.41
CA LEU A 199 -2.01 -10.10 -14.29
C LEU A 199 -1.84 -11.50 -14.89
N SER A 200 -1.21 -11.59 -16.07
CA SER A 200 -0.99 -12.86 -16.75
C SER A 200 -0.09 -13.81 -15.99
N ALA A 201 0.95 -13.29 -15.33
CA ALA A 201 1.83 -14.10 -14.50
C ALA A 201 1.06 -14.81 -13.37
N SER A 202 0.08 -14.14 -12.75
CA SER A 202 -0.79 -14.74 -11.73
C SER A 202 -1.68 -15.85 -12.27
N TYR A 203 -2.23 -15.68 -13.49
CA TYR A 203 -3.04 -16.72 -14.13
C TYR A 203 -2.21 -17.93 -14.59
N ILE A 204 -0.99 -17.69 -15.07
CA ILE A 204 -0.05 -18.76 -15.45
C ILE A 204 0.38 -19.55 -14.21
N GLU A 205 0.61 -18.88 -13.08
CA GLU A 205 0.95 -19.54 -11.83
C GLU A 205 -0.18 -20.43 -11.30
N ASP A 206 -1.45 -20.01 -11.45
CA ASP A 206 -2.61 -20.87 -11.14
C ASP A 206 -2.68 -22.09 -12.07
N GLY A 207 -2.35 -21.91 -13.35
CA GLY A 207 -2.17 -22.98 -14.34
C GLY A 207 -3.45 -23.75 -14.71
N SER A 208 -4.60 -23.44 -14.09
CA SER A 208 -5.85 -24.12 -14.40
C SER A 208 -6.34 -23.76 -15.81
N LYS A 209 -7.01 -24.71 -16.47
CA LYS A 209 -7.58 -24.48 -17.82
C LYS A 209 -8.46 -23.24 -17.87
N ALA A 210 -9.27 -23.02 -16.84
CA ALA A 210 -10.15 -21.86 -16.73
C ALA A 210 -9.36 -20.55 -16.62
N SER A 211 -8.31 -20.52 -15.80
CA SER A 211 -7.42 -19.37 -15.62
C SER A 211 -6.66 -19.00 -16.89
N LEU A 212 -6.07 -19.98 -17.57
CA LEU A 212 -5.36 -19.78 -18.82
C LEU A 212 -6.31 -19.23 -19.91
N HIS A 213 -7.50 -19.84 -20.03
CA HIS A 213 -8.51 -19.39 -20.98
C HIS A 213 -8.99 -17.96 -20.71
N ALA A 214 -9.30 -17.64 -19.45
CA ALA A 214 -9.74 -16.31 -19.04
C ALA A 214 -8.66 -15.25 -19.31
N CYS A 215 -7.40 -15.56 -18.98
CA CYS A 215 -6.27 -14.69 -19.25
C CYS A 215 -6.07 -14.46 -20.75
N ARG A 216 -6.13 -15.51 -21.57
CA ARG A 216 -6.00 -15.41 -23.04
C ARG A 216 -7.07 -14.49 -23.62
N LEU A 217 -8.33 -14.67 -23.24
CA LEU A 217 -9.43 -13.82 -23.72
C LEU A 217 -9.19 -12.34 -23.37
N TYR A 218 -8.76 -12.08 -22.15
CA TYR A 218 -8.44 -10.73 -21.69
C TYR A 218 -7.28 -10.12 -22.50
N LEU A 219 -6.14 -10.82 -22.58
CA LEU A 219 -4.97 -10.33 -23.31
C LEU A 219 -5.24 -10.12 -24.80
N ARG A 220 -5.98 -11.03 -25.45
CA ARG A 220 -6.38 -10.87 -26.85
C ARG A 220 -7.15 -9.57 -27.06
N GLY A 221 -8.04 -9.20 -26.13
CA GLY A 221 -8.78 -7.94 -26.19
C GLY A 221 -7.88 -6.71 -26.08
N VAL A 222 -6.94 -6.71 -25.13
CA VAL A 222 -6.00 -5.60 -24.92
C VAL A 222 -5.03 -5.46 -26.09
N VAL A 223 -4.42 -6.56 -26.52
CA VAL A 223 -3.47 -6.60 -27.65
C VAL A 223 -4.15 -6.12 -28.93
N LYS A 224 -5.35 -6.62 -29.25
CA LYS A 224 -6.08 -6.24 -30.47
C LYS A 224 -6.32 -4.73 -30.56
N LYS A 225 -6.65 -4.07 -29.44
CA LYS A 225 -6.87 -2.62 -29.41
C LYS A 225 -5.56 -1.84 -29.48
N SER A 226 -4.55 -2.29 -28.74
CA SER A 226 -3.25 -1.62 -28.66
C SER A 226 -2.48 -1.68 -29.99
N GLN A 227 -2.59 -2.78 -30.72
CA GLN A 227 -1.91 -2.98 -32.00
C GLN A 227 -2.43 -2.09 -33.14
N VAL A 228 -3.63 -1.50 -33.02
CA VAL A 228 -4.19 -0.65 -34.09
C VAL A 228 -3.30 0.56 -34.34
N ASP A 229 -2.90 1.24 -33.26
CA ASP A 229 -2.11 2.48 -33.32
C ASP A 229 -0.65 2.27 -32.86
N PHE A 230 -0.34 1.19 -32.12
CA PHE A 230 0.95 0.99 -31.45
C PHE A 230 1.58 -0.40 -31.68
N ALA A 231 1.49 -0.95 -32.89
CA ALA A 231 2.05 -2.27 -33.22
C ALA A 231 3.56 -2.41 -32.96
N ASP A 232 4.34 -1.34 -33.16
CA ASP A 232 5.79 -1.33 -32.97
C ASP A 232 6.22 -1.03 -31.53
N ASN A 233 5.27 -0.79 -30.62
CA ASN A 233 5.59 -0.47 -29.22
C ASN A 233 6.13 -1.73 -28.50
N PRO A 234 7.27 -1.64 -27.78
CA PRO A 234 7.86 -2.77 -27.08
C PRO A 234 6.93 -3.45 -26.08
N ASP A 235 6.16 -2.68 -25.30
CA ASP A 235 5.24 -3.24 -24.30
C ASP A 235 4.07 -4.01 -24.98
N VAL A 236 3.66 -3.60 -26.18
CA VAL A 236 2.61 -4.28 -26.97
C VAL A 236 3.13 -5.58 -27.56
N GLN A 237 4.36 -5.57 -28.11
CA GLN A 237 5.02 -6.78 -28.63
C GLN A 237 5.30 -7.79 -27.52
N ASP A 238 5.76 -7.32 -26.37
CA ASP A 238 5.93 -8.13 -25.17
C ASP A 238 4.61 -8.82 -24.77
N LEU A 239 3.51 -8.05 -24.72
CA LEU A 239 2.20 -8.59 -24.35
C LEU A 239 1.69 -9.60 -25.38
N GLN A 240 1.97 -9.38 -26.66
CA GLN A 240 1.67 -10.32 -27.73
C GLN A 240 2.48 -11.63 -27.57
N GLY A 241 3.75 -11.55 -27.19
CA GLY A 241 4.57 -12.71 -26.88
C GLY A 241 3.99 -13.55 -25.74
N VAL A 242 3.51 -12.89 -24.67
CA VAL A 242 2.83 -13.56 -23.56
C VAL A 242 1.52 -14.22 -24.01
N LEU A 243 0.73 -13.56 -24.86
CA LEU A 243 -0.49 -14.13 -25.43
C LEU A 243 -0.19 -15.42 -26.23
N HIS A 244 0.86 -15.42 -27.05
CA HIS A 244 1.25 -16.61 -27.82
C HIS A 244 1.73 -17.75 -26.91
N HIS A 245 2.46 -17.43 -25.85
CA HIS A 245 2.86 -18.41 -24.85
C HIS A 245 1.65 -19.05 -24.15
N LEU A 246 0.64 -18.25 -23.77
CA LEU A 246 -0.61 -18.74 -23.19
C LEU A 246 -1.39 -19.65 -24.15
N GLU A 247 -1.46 -19.30 -25.44
CA GLU A 247 -2.09 -20.14 -26.46
C GLU A 247 -1.40 -21.51 -26.57
N THR A 248 -0.08 -21.55 -26.43
CA THR A 248 0.69 -22.80 -26.43
C THR A 248 0.41 -23.64 -25.18
N LEU A 249 0.36 -23.01 -23.99
CA LEU A 249 0.06 -23.69 -22.73
C LEU A 249 -1.37 -24.26 -22.72
N GLU A 250 -2.36 -23.52 -23.22
CA GLU A 250 -3.75 -23.99 -23.32
C GLU A 250 -3.89 -25.15 -24.32
N ALA A 251 -3.14 -25.12 -25.43
CA ALA A 251 -3.12 -26.20 -26.40
C ALA A 251 -2.48 -27.48 -25.83
N GLN A 252 -1.47 -27.38 -24.98
CA GLN A 252 -0.85 -28.53 -24.29
C GLN A 252 -1.73 -29.10 -23.17
N ALA A 253 -2.59 -28.27 -22.57
CA ALA A 253 -3.50 -28.70 -21.52
C ALA A 253 -4.76 -29.41 -22.06
N ASN A 254 -5.10 -29.25 -23.35
CA ASN A 254 -6.24 -29.89 -24.02
C ASN A 254 -5.92 -31.29 -24.53
#